data_AF-A0A7R9GHW9-F1
#
_entry.id   AF-A0A7R9GHW9-F1
#
_cell.length_a   1.000
_cell.length_b   1.000
_cell.length_c   1.000
_cell.angle_alpha   90.00
_cell.angle_beta   90.00
_cell.angle_gamma   90.00
#
_symmetry.space_group_name_H-M   'P 1'
#
loop_
_entity.id
_entity.type
_entity.pdbx_description
1 polymer ?
#
loop_
_entity_poly.entity_id
_entity_poly.type
_entity_poly.pdbx_seq_one_letter_code
_entity_poly.pdbx_strand_id
1 'polypeptide(L)'
;DAELLAKLSSACKDLLERTDESGLGWLQTTVCNCEGRLDNVKAGLRVWHDFLSRISSSWATLTLKLQEPKEVISRVLKFFERPKVVQFEDIAAAVEENKSLEEDLRNAEKVLNEASADLDELSSSVVAARDVRDMRQDLRIIQNQCADCIHQLIMERNRLDDLNDCWVSYRATYEILKRDLQESKDEISREVVPSAGTTCPNIQQQKRFLQTAMNRFFGPGSSNQENFSRFALLGDTLQSSLAVVESAETGSEKSSVEEVEKMRGEIETFWNDLRGGFETRISALNQLSKKIEEANEQATELDLKLTECQVTCQPKSVVPIETISFARMETSKALEKLAEYESVLNSTTSRLEEISAEAETIGASAEKRNLQLSIEAIHKRWNSIKDMGEDELVHLSQLSEDAEKFVDAYGKFDKWLKSAEAKFRDCKTSADLHTQVELKQEADRFQDLSGRIFKQLENLKHLNKCYESLVFNGADVNYKMSPDDGNASDSKSLKDMAEASNRRWRRLSDYADRVNRRLKHQRDQYSAHMGSVEQSTIQV
;
A
#
# COMPACT_ATOMS: atom_id res chain seq x y z
N ASP A 1 -108.33 -35.99 -1.34
CA ASP A 1 -108.80 -36.12 -2.73
C ASP A 1 -109.27 -37.52 -3.14
N ALA A 2 -108.44 -38.57 -3.06
CA ALA A 2 -108.84 -39.92 -3.45
C ALA A 2 -110.08 -40.45 -2.70
N GLU A 3 -110.20 -40.14 -1.40
CA GLU A 3 -111.31 -40.58 -0.56
C GLU A 3 -112.63 -39.85 -0.86
N LEU A 4 -112.56 -38.56 -1.21
CA LEU A 4 -113.72 -37.75 -1.61
C LEU A 4 -114.25 -38.17 -2.98
N LEU A 5 -113.34 -38.49 -3.91
CA LEU A 5 -113.66 -39.04 -5.22
C LEU A 5 -114.31 -40.42 -5.13
N ALA A 6 -113.81 -41.30 -4.25
CA ALA A 6 -114.42 -42.59 -4.00
C ALA A 6 -115.84 -42.46 -3.44
N LYS A 7 -116.06 -41.51 -2.52
CA LYS A 7 -117.39 -41.23 -1.93
C LYS A 7 -118.37 -40.62 -2.95
N LEU A 8 -117.93 -39.69 -3.80
CA LEU A 8 -118.75 -39.11 -4.87
C LEU A 8 -119.09 -40.12 -5.97
N SER A 9 -118.10 -40.92 -6.39
CA SER A 9 -118.32 -42.00 -7.38
C SER A 9 -119.28 -43.05 -6.85
N SER A 10 -119.16 -43.45 -5.57
CA SER A 10 -120.10 -44.34 -4.89
C SER A 10 -121.52 -43.76 -4.83
N ALA A 11 -121.66 -42.48 -4.46
CA ALA A 11 -122.97 -41.83 -4.37
C ALA A 11 -123.64 -41.65 -5.74
N CYS A 12 -122.87 -41.38 -6.80
CA CYS A 12 -123.38 -41.32 -8.17
C CYS A 12 -123.79 -42.70 -8.69
N LYS A 13 -123.08 -43.78 -8.30
CA LYS A 13 -123.45 -45.17 -8.62
C LYS A 13 -124.78 -45.57 -7.97
N ASP A 14 -124.93 -45.27 -6.68
CA ASP A 14 -126.17 -45.50 -5.93
C ASP A 14 -127.37 -44.71 -6.49
N LEU A 15 -127.13 -43.50 -7.01
CA LEU A 15 -128.15 -42.67 -7.67
C LEU A 15 -128.56 -43.23 -9.04
N LEU A 16 -127.60 -43.73 -9.82
CA LEU A 16 -127.85 -44.36 -11.13
C LEU A 16 -128.66 -45.67 -11.01
N GLU A 17 -128.41 -46.47 -9.97
CA GLU A 17 -129.17 -47.70 -9.69
C GLU A 17 -130.63 -47.45 -9.26
N ARG A 18 -130.99 -46.21 -8.85
CA ARG A 18 -132.30 -45.86 -8.29
C ARG A 18 -133.24 -45.10 -9.23
N THR A 19 -132.86 -44.87 -10.49
CA THR A 19 -133.65 -44.06 -11.44
C THR A 19 -134.15 -44.86 -12.66
N ASP A 20 -135.46 -44.81 -12.90
CA ASP A 20 -136.15 -45.44 -14.05
C ASP A 20 -135.70 -44.86 -15.41
N GLU A 21 -135.85 -45.65 -16.49
CA GLU A 21 -135.29 -45.45 -17.85
C GLU A 21 -135.47 -44.05 -18.48
N SER A 22 -136.47 -43.26 -18.05
CA SER A 22 -136.73 -41.90 -18.55
C SER A 22 -135.93 -40.77 -17.87
N GLY A 23 -135.32 -41.01 -16.70
CA GLY A 23 -134.49 -40.02 -15.95
C GLY A 23 -132.98 -40.13 -16.22
N LEU A 24 -132.56 -41.21 -16.88
CA LEU A 24 -131.16 -41.58 -17.10
C LEU A 24 -130.39 -40.58 -17.99
N GLY A 25 -131.02 -39.98 -19.00
CA GLY A 25 -130.33 -39.08 -19.95
C GLY A 25 -129.83 -37.76 -19.34
N TRP A 26 -130.64 -37.11 -18.47
CA TRP A 26 -130.25 -35.86 -17.81
C TRP A 26 -129.20 -36.08 -16.71
N LEU A 27 -129.34 -37.18 -15.94
CA LEU A 27 -128.35 -37.57 -14.94
C LEU A 27 -127.01 -37.96 -15.59
N GLN A 28 -127.02 -38.74 -16.67
CA GLN A 28 -125.80 -39.07 -17.44
C GLN A 28 -125.13 -37.81 -17.98
N THR A 29 -125.89 -36.86 -18.55
CA THR A 29 -125.33 -35.60 -19.05
C THR A 29 -124.71 -34.76 -17.92
N THR A 30 -125.35 -34.72 -16.75
CA THR A 30 -124.86 -33.97 -15.58
C THR A 30 -123.61 -34.63 -14.98
N VAL A 31 -123.58 -35.95 -14.89
CA VAL A 31 -122.41 -36.72 -14.44
C VAL A 31 -121.23 -36.54 -15.41
N CYS A 32 -121.44 -36.68 -16.72
CA CYS A 32 -120.40 -36.41 -17.73
C CYS A 32 -119.87 -34.96 -17.66
N ASN A 33 -120.75 -33.97 -17.44
CA ASN A 33 -120.33 -32.58 -17.25
C ASN A 33 -119.53 -32.38 -15.96
N CYS A 34 -119.90 -33.06 -14.87
CA CYS A 34 -119.16 -33.05 -13.61
C CYS A 34 -117.79 -33.73 -13.74
N GLU A 35 -117.71 -34.87 -14.45
CA GLU A 35 -116.46 -35.57 -14.77
C GLU A 35 -115.53 -34.69 -15.62
N GLY A 36 -116.05 -34.05 -16.68
CA GLY A 36 -115.28 -33.11 -17.50
C GLY A 36 -114.76 -31.90 -16.72
N ARG A 37 -115.57 -31.34 -15.80
CA ARG A 37 -115.13 -30.25 -14.90
C ARG A 37 -114.06 -30.73 -13.92
N LEU A 38 -114.20 -31.95 -13.39
CA LEU A 38 -113.25 -32.54 -12.48
C LEU A 38 -111.91 -32.83 -13.17
N ASP A 39 -111.92 -33.32 -14.41
CA ASP A 39 -110.70 -33.55 -15.19
C ASP A 39 -110.02 -32.24 -15.58
N ASN A 40 -110.78 -31.17 -15.87
CA ASN A 40 -110.24 -29.83 -16.04
C ASN A 40 -109.57 -29.29 -14.76
N VAL A 41 -110.18 -29.54 -13.58
CA VAL A 41 -109.57 -29.18 -12.30
C VAL A 41 -108.31 -29.99 -12.04
N LYS A 42 -108.30 -31.31 -12.30
CA LYS A 42 -107.10 -32.15 -12.17
C LYS A 42 -105.99 -31.70 -13.12
N ALA A 43 -106.32 -31.38 -14.37
CA ALA A 43 -105.36 -30.86 -15.34
C ALA A 43 -104.79 -29.52 -14.88
N GLY A 44 -105.64 -28.61 -14.39
CA GLY A 44 -105.22 -27.35 -13.79
C GLY A 44 -104.30 -27.55 -12.57
N LEU A 45 -104.66 -28.47 -11.67
CA LEU A 45 -103.84 -28.80 -10.49
C LEU A 45 -102.49 -29.42 -10.86
N ARG A 46 -102.42 -30.26 -11.91
CA ARG A 46 -101.14 -30.79 -12.42
C ARG A 46 -100.25 -29.69 -12.99
N VAL A 47 -100.81 -28.78 -13.79
CA VAL A 47 -100.06 -27.63 -14.32
C VAL A 47 -99.52 -26.76 -13.17
N TRP A 48 -100.33 -26.51 -12.15
CA TRP A 48 -99.90 -25.79 -10.95
C TRP A 48 -98.83 -26.55 -10.16
N HIS A 49 -98.99 -27.86 -9.98
CA HIS A 49 -98.00 -28.69 -9.29
C HIS A 49 -96.66 -28.71 -10.02
N ASP A 50 -96.66 -28.89 -11.35
CA ASP A 50 -95.44 -28.91 -12.16
C ASP A 50 -94.77 -27.54 -12.17
N PHE A 51 -95.55 -26.46 -12.21
CA PHE A 51 -95.05 -25.08 -12.08
C PHE A 51 -94.40 -24.83 -10.72
N LEU A 52 -95.07 -25.18 -9.61
CA LEU A 52 -94.53 -25.02 -8.25
C LEU A 52 -93.30 -25.91 -8.01
N SER A 53 -93.29 -27.12 -8.56
CA SER A 53 -92.14 -28.03 -8.47
C SER A 53 -90.91 -27.47 -9.20
N ARG A 54 -91.10 -26.85 -10.37
CA ARG A 54 -90.04 -26.16 -11.11
C ARG A 54 -89.49 -24.97 -10.32
N ILE A 55 -90.36 -24.12 -9.78
CA ILE A 55 -89.94 -22.99 -8.93
C ILE A 55 -89.16 -23.49 -7.71
N SER A 56 -89.68 -24.49 -7.00
CA SER A 56 -89.03 -25.05 -5.81
C SER A 56 -87.66 -25.66 -6.16
N SER A 57 -87.54 -26.35 -7.29
CA SER A 57 -86.28 -26.91 -7.74
C SER A 57 -85.27 -25.82 -8.10
N SER A 58 -85.67 -24.79 -8.84
CA SER A 58 -84.79 -23.68 -9.21
C SER A 58 -84.36 -22.86 -7.99
N TRP A 59 -85.24 -22.70 -7.00
CA TRP A 59 -84.92 -22.04 -5.73
C TRP A 59 -83.90 -22.83 -4.89
N ALA A 60 -84.06 -24.16 -4.84
CA ALA A 60 -83.09 -25.04 -4.18
C ALA A 60 -81.72 -24.99 -4.87
N THR A 61 -81.70 -24.99 -6.21
CA THR A 61 -80.46 -24.83 -6.99
C THR A 61 -79.78 -23.49 -6.72
N LEU A 62 -80.52 -22.38 -6.70
CA LEU A 62 -79.98 -21.06 -6.33
C LEU A 62 -79.39 -21.05 -4.92
N THR A 63 -80.10 -21.64 -3.96
CA THR A 63 -79.64 -21.69 -2.56
C THR A 63 -78.34 -22.49 -2.44
N LEU A 64 -78.19 -23.58 -3.21
CA LEU A 64 -76.96 -24.36 -3.29
C LEU A 64 -75.82 -23.59 -3.96
N LYS A 65 -76.08 -22.90 -5.08
CA LYS A 65 -75.09 -22.06 -5.77
C LYS A 65 -74.52 -20.95 -4.87
N LEU A 66 -75.30 -20.46 -3.90
CA LEU A 66 -74.87 -19.43 -2.96
C LEU A 66 -74.00 -19.96 -1.79
N GLN A 67 -73.86 -21.27 -1.60
CA GLN A 67 -73.02 -21.83 -0.53
C GLN A 67 -71.54 -21.71 -0.84
N GLU A 68 -71.13 -22.04 -2.07
CA GLU A 68 -69.74 -22.01 -2.49
C GLU A 68 -69.09 -20.61 -2.32
N PRO A 69 -69.70 -19.50 -2.78
CA PRO A 69 -69.16 -18.17 -2.53
C PRO A 69 -69.02 -17.82 -1.05
N LYS A 70 -69.96 -18.26 -0.19
CA LYS A 70 -69.88 -18.02 1.27
C LYS A 70 -68.71 -18.76 1.90
N GLU A 71 -68.45 -19.99 1.47
CA GLU A 71 -67.31 -20.78 1.96
C GLU A 71 -65.98 -20.16 1.53
N VAL A 72 -65.87 -19.70 0.26
CA VAL A 72 -64.67 -19.01 -0.23
C VAL A 72 -64.42 -17.71 0.55
N ILE A 73 -65.45 -16.88 0.73
CA ILE A 73 -65.34 -15.64 1.54
C ILE A 73 -64.89 -15.97 2.98
N SER A 74 -65.43 -17.03 3.59
CA SER A 74 -64.99 -17.45 4.94
C SER A 74 -63.52 -17.88 4.98
N ARG A 75 -63.03 -18.59 3.95
CA ARG A 75 -61.61 -18.95 3.84
C ARG A 75 -60.72 -17.70 3.74
N VAL A 76 -61.15 -16.70 2.97
CA VAL A 76 -60.40 -15.45 2.78
C VAL A 76 -60.38 -14.61 4.05
N LEU A 77 -61.51 -14.50 4.76
CA LEU A 77 -61.54 -13.81 6.06
C LEU A 77 -60.61 -14.49 7.08
N LYS A 78 -60.60 -15.84 7.12
CA LYS A 78 -59.66 -16.59 7.96
C LYS A 78 -58.21 -16.36 7.55
N PHE A 79 -57.90 -16.12 6.28
CA PHE A 79 -56.56 -15.76 5.85
C PHE A 79 -56.12 -14.40 6.43
N PHE A 80 -57.00 -13.40 6.43
CA PHE A 80 -56.72 -12.09 7.04
C PHE A 80 -56.69 -12.09 8.58
N GLU A 81 -57.32 -13.08 9.23
CA GLU A 81 -57.27 -13.29 10.68
C GLU A 81 -55.95 -13.93 11.16
N ARG A 82 -55.15 -14.51 10.25
CA ARG A 82 -53.87 -15.13 10.59
C ARG A 82 -52.82 -14.06 10.95
N PRO A 83 -51.82 -14.44 11.77
CA PRO A 83 -50.60 -13.67 11.93
C PRO A 83 -50.04 -13.25 10.58
N LYS A 84 -49.73 -11.96 10.44
CA LYS A 84 -49.04 -11.46 9.25
C LYS A 84 -47.68 -12.13 9.16
N VAL A 85 -47.23 -12.43 7.94
CA VAL A 85 -45.96 -13.13 7.69
C VAL A 85 -44.81 -12.43 8.42
N VAL A 86 -44.17 -13.17 9.34
CA VAL A 86 -43.06 -12.69 10.17
C VAL A 86 -41.69 -13.14 9.63
N GLN A 87 -41.67 -14.17 8.78
CA GLN A 87 -40.44 -14.76 8.23
C GLN A 87 -40.34 -14.62 6.71
N PHE A 88 -39.14 -14.29 6.21
CA PHE A 88 -38.92 -14.09 4.77
C PHE A 88 -39.13 -15.36 3.93
N GLU A 89 -38.83 -16.55 4.47
CA GLU A 89 -39.07 -17.83 3.80
C GLU A 89 -40.56 -18.06 3.51
N ASP A 90 -41.43 -17.48 4.32
CA ASP A 90 -42.88 -17.67 4.26
C ASP A 90 -43.57 -16.66 3.32
N ILE A 91 -42.89 -15.57 2.92
CA ILE A 91 -43.48 -14.52 2.06
C ILE A 91 -43.85 -15.09 0.70
N ALA A 92 -42.95 -15.86 0.07
CA ALA A 92 -43.22 -16.45 -1.24
C ALA A 92 -44.40 -17.44 -1.20
N ALA A 93 -44.51 -18.22 -0.12
CA ALA A 93 -45.64 -19.13 0.10
C ALA A 93 -46.96 -18.37 0.32
N ALA A 94 -46.92 -17.26 1.08
CA ALA A 94 -48.08 -16.42 1.33
C ALA A 94 -48.55 -15.67 0.07
N VAL A 95 -47.63 -15.24 -0.80
CA VAL A 95 -47.97 -14.67 -2.13
C VAL A 95 -48.73 -15.70 -2.97
N GLU A 96 -48.29 -16.96 -2.97
CA GLU A 96 -48.93 -18.02 -3.75
C GLU A 96 -50.29 -18.44 -3.16
N GLU A 97 -50.41 -18.52 -1.83
CA GLU A 97 -51.70 -18.74 -1.16
C GLU A 97 -52.69 -17.60 -1.49
N ASN A 98 -52.24 -16.34 -1.47
CA ASN A 98 -53.06 -15.17 -1.82
C ASN A 98 -53.55 -15.24 -3.28
N LYS A 99 -52.66 -15.56 -4.24
CA LYS A 99 -53.04 -15.77 -5.65
C LYS A 99 -54.09 -16.86 -5.83
N SER A 100 -53.95 -17.98 -5.12
CA SER A 100 -54.92 -19.07 -5.16
C SER A 100 -56.29 -18.63 -4.61
N LEU A 101 -56.31 -17.86 -3.52
CA LEU A 101 -57.55 -17.34 -2.94
C LEU A 101 -58.22 -16.28 -3.83
N GLU A 102 -57.42 -15.46 -4.52
CA GLU A 102 -57.93 -14.49 -5.50
C GLU A 102 -58.63 -15.20 -6.66
N GLU A 103 -58.03 -16.27 -7.20
CA GLU A 103 -58.63 -17.07 -8.27
C GLU A 103 -59.93 -17.78 -7.82
N ASP A 104 -59.93 -18.35 -6.61
CA ASP A 104 -61.13 -18.93 -6.00
C ASP A 104 -62.26 -17.88 -5.87
N LEU A 105 -61.95 -16.64 -5.46
CA LEU A 105 -62.93 -15.56 -5.36
C LEU A 105 -63.42 -15.08 -6.73
N ARG A 106 -62.56 -15.00 -7.75
CA ARG A 106 -62.97 -14.68 -9.12
C ARG A 106 -63.92 -15.74 -9.68
N ASN A 107 -63.72 -17.00 -9.34
CA ASN A 107 -64.63 -18.08 -9.72
C ASN A 107 -65.96 -17.99 -8.93
N ALA A 108 -65.91 -17.68 -7.63
CA ALA A 108 -67.11 -17.39 -6.84
C ALA A 108 -67.90 -16.18 -7.38
N GLU A 109 -67.24 -15.13 -7.85
CA GLU A 109 -67.87 -13.97 -8.47
C GLU A 109 -68.65 -14.36 -9.75
N LYS A 110 -68.08 -15.24 -10.60
CA LYS A 110 -68.80 -15.79 -11.77
C LYS A 110 -70.06 -16.54 -11.33
N VAL A 111 -69.97 -17.40 -10.31
CA VAL A 111 -71.13 -18.13 -9.76
C VAL A 111 -72.19 -17.17 -9.22
N LEU A 112 -71.80 -16.08 -8.55
CA LEU A 112 -72.73 -15.05 -8.08
C LEU A 112 -73.41 -14.30 -9.23
N ASN A 113 -72.69 -14.03 -10.32
CA ASN A 113 -73.26 -13.39 -11.52
C ASN A 113 -74.26 -14.32 -12.23
N GLU A 114 -73.95 -15.62 -12.33
CA GLU A 114 -74.89 -16.63 -12.82
C GLU A 114 -76.11 -16.76 -11.92
N ALA A 115 -75.93 -16.80 -10.60
CA ALA A 115 -77.04 -16.84 -9.64
C ALA A 115 -77.91 -15.58 -9.70
N SER A 116 -77.33 -14.41 -10.02
CA SER A 116 -78.08 -13.18 -10.24
C SER A 116 -78.94 -13.28 -11.50
N ALA A 117 -78.40 -13.84 -12.59
CA ALA A 117 -79.15 -14.05 -13.83
C ALA A 117 -80.29 -15.05 -13.64
N ASP A 118 -80.03 -16.17 -12.97
CA ASP A 118 -81.03 -17.19 -12.61
C ASP A 118 -82.15 -16.60 -11.71
N LEU A 119 -81.80 -15.72 -10.77
CA LEU A 119 -82.75 -15.03 -9.90
C LEU A 119 -83.61 -14.02 -10.67
N ASP A 120 -83.03 -13.32 -11.66
CA ASP A 120 -83.77 -12.40 -12.51
C ASP A 120 -84.75 -13.15 -13.42
N GLU A 121 -84.36 -14.29 -13.99
CA GLU A 121 -85.25 -15.20 -14.71
C GLU A 121 -86.40 -15.69 -13.81
N LEU A 122 -86.09 -16.16 -12.60
CA LEU A 122 -87.12 -16.58 -11.63
C LEU A 122 -88.05 -15.44 -11.22
N SER A 123 -87.53 -14.22 -11.09
CA SER A 123 -88.33 -13.04 -10.74
C SER A 123 -89.36 -12.68 -11.82
N SER A 124 -89.06 -13.00 -13.08
CA SER A 124 -90.00 -12.86 -14.20
C SER A 124 -91.13 -13.90 -14.18
N SER A 125 -90.94 -15.02 -13.47
CA SER A 125 -91.81 -16.20 -13.50
C SER A 125 -92.90 -16.29 -12.41
N VAL A 126 -93.20 -15.21 -11.68
CA VAL A 126 -94.32 -15.08 -10.71
C VAL A 126 -94.09 -15.72 -9.34
N VAL A 127 -92.88 -15.64 -8.77
CA VAL A 127 -92.66 -15.92 -7.34
C VAL A 127 -93.13 -14.73 -6.48
N ALA A 128 -93.58 -14.98 -5.25
CA ALA A 128 -93.98 -13.92 -4.31
C ALA A 128 -92.87 -12.85 -4.20
N ALA A 129 -93.25 -11.57 -4.34
CA ALA A 129 -92.30 -10.45 -4.42
C ALA A 129 -91.41 -10.27 -3.18
N ARG A 130 -91.71 -10.96 -2.07
CA ARG A 130 -90.96 -10.89 -0.81
C ARG A 130 -89.74 -11.82 -0.83
N ASP A 131 -89.92 -13.11 -1.13
CA ASP A 131 -88.82 -14.08 -1.07
C ASP A 131 -87.73 -13.74 -2.11
N VAL A 132 -88.13 -13.36 -3.32
CA VAL A 132 -87.22 -12.87 -4.37
C VAL A 132 -86.45 -11.62 -3.91
N ARG A 133 -87.09 -10.74 -3.13
CA ARG A 133 -86.44 -9.54 -2.60
C ARG A 133 -85.40 -9.91 -1.54
N ASP A 134 -85.75 -10.81 -0.63
CA ASP A 134 -84.86 -11.26 0.45
C ASP A 134 -83.64 -11.99 -0.15
N MET A 135 -83.85 -12.89 -1.11
CA MET A 135 -82.75 -13.56 -1.83
C MET A 135 -81.89 -12.58 -2.64
N ARG A 136 -82.50 -11.58 -3.29
CA ARG A 136 -81.76 -10.53 -4.00
C ARG A 136 -80.94 -9.66 -3.05
N GLN A 137 -81.43 -9.43 -1.84
CA GLN A 137 -80.68 -8.73 -0.80
C GLN A 137 -79.50 -9.58 -0.32
N ASP A 138 -79.70 -10.86 -0.04
CA ASP A 138 -78.64 -11.78 0.36
C ASP A 138 -77.55 -11.90 -0.73
N LEU A 139 -77.96 -12.04 -1.99
CA LEU A 139 -77.05 -12.09 -3.13
C LEU A 139 -76.22 -10.81 -3.24
N ARG A 140 -76.83 -9.63 -3.05
CA ARG A 140 -76.11 -8.35 -3.02
C ARG A 140 -75.12 -8.25 -1.87
N ILE A 141 -75.48 -8.73 -0.68
CA ILE A 141 -74.59 -8.74 0.49
C ILE A 141 -73.35 -9.59 0.16
N ILE A 142 -73.56 -10.79 -0.38
CA ILE A 142 -72.47 -11.72 -0.74
C ILE A 142 -71.62 -11.14 -1.88
N GLN A 143 -72.22 -10.52 -2.89
CA GLN A 143 -71.50 -9.83 -3.96
C GLN A 143 -70.61 -8.70 -3.43
N ASN A 144 -71.14 -7.85 -2.54
CA ASN A 144 -70.36 -6.78 -1.93
C ASN A 144 -69.21 -7.34 -1.09
N GLN A 145 -69.46 -8.36 -0.26
CA GLN A 145 -68.42 -9.03 0.53
C GLN A 145 -67.35 -9.67 -0.36
N CYS A 146 -67.74 -10.28 -1.48
CA CYS A 146 -66.82 -10.85 -2.45
C CYS A 146 -65.94 -9.76 -3.07
N ALA A 147 -66.53 -8.64 -3.52
CA ALA A 147 -65.81 -7.52 -4.09
C ALA A 147 -64.84 -6.88 -3.08
N ASP A 148 -65.25 -6.71 -1.83
CA ASP A 148 -64.40 -6.20 -0.75
C ASP A 148 -63.23 -7.15 -0.47
N CYS A 149 -63.48 -8.47 -0.42
CA CYS A 149 -62.43 -9.48 -0.22
C CYS A 149 -61.44 -9.50 -1.39
N ILE A 150 -61.91 -9.42 -2.64
CA ILE A 150 -61.06 -9.32 -3.82
C ILE A 150 -60.16 -8.08 -3.74
N HIS A 151 -60.73 -6.92 -3.37
CA HIS A 151 -59.96 -5.69 -3.23
C HIS A 151 -58.87 -5.81 -2.15
N GLN A 152 -59.24 -6.35 -0.99
CA GLN A 152 -58.28 -6.57 0.11
C GLN A 152 -57.17 -7.55 -0.27
N LEU A 153 -57.49 -8.64 -0.97
CA LEU A 153 -56.46 -9.59 -1.44
C LEU A 153 -55.52 -8.95 -2.43
N ILE A 154 -56.02 -8.15 -3.38
CA ILE A 154 -55.17 -7.42 -4.34
C ILE A 154 -54.22 -6.47 -3.62
N MET A 155 -54.71 -5.72 -2.62
CA MET A 155 -53.86 -4.82 -1.84
C MET A 155 -52.78 -5.59 -1.06
N GLU A 156 -53.16 -6.70 -0.42
CA GLU A 156 -52.23 -7.51 0.35
C GLU A 156 -51.22 -8.25 -0.54
N ARG A 157 -51.64 -8.70 -1.72
CA ARG A 157 -50.76 -9.29 -2.72
C ARG A 157 -49.71 -8.30 -3.17
N ASN A 158 -50.10 -7.10 -3.56
CA ASN A 158 -49.16 -6.06 -3.97
C ASN A 158 -48.18 -5.72 -2.84
N ARG A 159 -48.66 -5.65 -1.58
CA ARG A 159 -47.80 -5.44 -0.42
C ARG A 159 -46.78 -6.56 -0.22
N LEU A 160 -47.21 -7.83 -0.35
CA LEU A 160 -46.34 -8.99 -0.21
C LEU A 160 -45.35 -9.11 -1.38
N ASP A 161 -45.77 -8.81 -2.60
CA ASP A 161 -44.91 -8.74 -3.79
C ASP A 161 -43.82 -7.68 -3.62
N ASP A 162 -44.19 -6.45 -3.22
CA ASP A 162 -43.23 -5.36 -2.96
C ASP A 162 -42.22 -5.74 -1.86
N LEU A 163 -42.69 -6.39 -0.79
CA LEU A 163 -41.83 -6.86 0.31
C LEU A 163 -40.87 -7.96 -0.15
N ASN A 164 -41.36 -8.91 -0.94
CA ASN A 164 -40.56 -10.00 -1.51
C ASN A 164 -39.49 -9.45 -2.47
N ASP A 165 -39.86 -8.54 -3.37
CA ASP A 165 -38.93 -7.92 -4.32
C ASP A 165 -37.85 -7.11 -3.62
N CYS A 166 -38.22 -6.41 -2.54
CA CYS A 166 -37.30 -5.68 -1.69
C CYS A 166 -36.32 -6.64 -0.98
N TRP A 167 -36.81 -7.75 -0.42
CA TRP A 167 -35.99 -8.76 0.25
C TRP A 167 -35.01 -9.45 -0.71
N VAL A 168 -35.48 -9.88 -1.88
CA VAL A 168 -34.65 -10.49 -2.92
C VAL A 168 -33.55 -9.53 -3.36
N SER A 169 -33.90 -8.25 -3.58
CA SER A 169 -32.92 -7.21 -3.92
C SER A 169 -31.91 -6.95 -2.81
N TYR A 170 -32.36 -6.92 -1.56
CA TYR A 170 -31.50 -6.70 -0.38
C TYR A 170 -30.48 -7.83 -0.24
N ARG A 171 -30.94 -9.09 -0.29
CA ARG A 171 -30.08 -10.28 -0.17
C ARG A 171 -29.09 -10.39 -1.33
N ALA A 172 -29.52 -10.12 -2.56
CA ALA A 172 -28.61 -10.09 -3.71
C ALA A 172 -27.52 -9.02 -3.54
N THR A 173 -27.88 -7.83 -3.05
CA THR A 173 -26.92 -6.74 -2.80
C THR A 173 -25.96 -7.09 -1.66
N TYR A 174 -26.44 -7.73 -0.58
CA TYR A 174 -25.62 -8.23 0.53
C TYR A 174 -24.53 -9.18 0.04
N GLU A 175 -24.89 -10.20 -0.75
CA GLU A 175 -23.92 -11.19 -1.23
C GLU A 175 -22.87 -10.57 -2.17
N ILE A 176 -23.27 -9.62 -3.01
CA ILE A 176 -22.34 -8.86 -3.87
C ILE A 176 -21.35 -8.08 -3.00
N LEU A 177 -21.84 -7.28 -2.05
CA LEU A 177 -20.99 -6.46 -1.18
C LEU A 177 -20.06 -7.32 -0.32
N LYS A 178 -20.57 -8.42 0.26
CA LYS A 178 -19.78 -9.33 1.08
C LYS A 178 -18.61 -9.93 0.31
N ARG A 179 -18.85 -10.38 -0.92
CA ARG A 179 -17.82 -10.89 -1.83
C ARG A 179 -16.81 -9.80 -2.18
N ASP A 180 -17.26 -8.63 -2.61
CA ASP A 180 -16.38 -7.54 -3.04
C ASP A 180 -15.53 -7.01 -1.86
N LEU A 181 -16.09 -6.94 -0.65
CA LEU A 181 -15.37 -6.59 0.59
C LEU A 181 -14.30 -7.61 0.93
N GLN A 182 -14.60 -8.91 0.80
CA GLN A 182 -13.64 -9.98 1.05
C GLN A 182 -12.50 -9.97 0.02
N GLU A 183 -12.82 -9.81 -1.28
CA GLU A 183 -11.82 -9.69 -2.34
C GLU A 183 -10.88 -8.50 -2.10
N SER A 184 -11.42 -7.35 -1.69
CA SER A 184 -10.63 -6.15 -1.39
C SER A 184 -9.73 -6.35 -0.16
N LYS A 185 -10.23 -7.01 0.89
CA LYS A 185 -9.42 -7.38 2.07
C LYS A 185 -8.25 -8.29 1.69
N ASP A 186 -8.48 -9.26 0.81
CA ASP A 186 -7.46 -10.18 0.34
C ASP A 186 -6.45 -9.50 -0.60
N GLU A 187 -6.88 -8.49 -1.36
CA GLU A 187 -6.02 -7.67 -2.21
C GLU A 187 -5.04 -6.83 -1.37
N ILE A 188 -5.52 -6.14 -0.32
CA ILE A 188 -4.66 -5.41 0.62
C ILE A 188 -3.66 -6.35 1.29
N SER A 189 -4.12 -7.53 1.71
CA SER A 189 -3.27 -8.51 2.42
C SER A 189 -2.17 -9.07 1.50
N ARG A 190 -2.45 -9.26 0.21
CA ARG A 190 -1.49 -9.78 -0.77
C ARG A 190 -0.38 -8.77 -1.10
N GLU A 191 -0.67 -7.49 -1.21
CA GLU A 191 0.35 -6.49 -1.56
C GLU A 191 1.34 -6.22 -0.42
N VAL A 192 0.95 -6.54 0.83
CA VAL A 192 1.83 -6.47 2.01
C VAL A 192 2.89 -7.58 2.02
N VAL A 193 2.65 -8.70 1.30
CA VAL A 193 3.58 -9.83 1.23
C VAL A 193 4.04 -9.99 -0.22
N PRO A 194 5.22 -9.45 -0.59
CA PRO A 194 5.74 -9.64 -1.94
C PRO A 194 5.80 -11.14 -2.25
N SER A 195 5.14 -11.55 -3.34
CA SER A 195 5.29 -12.90 -3.85
C SER A 195 6.75 -13.12 -4.23
N ALA A 196 7.32 -14.25 -3.82
CA ALA A 196 8.73 -14.56 -4.02
C ALA A 196 9.12 -14.39 -5.51
N GLY A 197 9.85 -13.32 -5.84
CA GLY A 197 10.32 -13.03 -7.20
C GLY A 197 9.84 -11.72 -7.82
N THR A 198 8.91 -10.98 -7.21
CA THR A 198 8.51 -9.63 -7.68
C THR A 198 9.31 -8.52 -6.98
N THR A 199 9.67 -7.48 -7.73
CA THR A 199 10.29 -6.26 -7.18
C THR A 199 9.36 -5.67 -6.13
N CYS A 200 9.80 -5.59 -4.87
CA CYS A 200 8.97 -5.03 -3.81
C CYS A 200 8.64 -3.56 -4.17
N PRO A 201 7.36 -3.16 -4.14
CA PRO A 201 6.98 -1.79 -4.46
C PRO A 201 7.54 -0.83 -3.41
N ASN A 202 8.04 0.32 -3.88
CA ASN A 202 8.49 1.40 -3.01
C ASN A 202 7.29 2.08 -2.31
N ILE A 203 7.52 2.86 -1.24
CA ILE A 203 6.50 3.54 -0.44
C ILE A 203 5.56 4.36 -1.32
N GLN A 204 6.08 5.03 -2.36
CA GLN A 204 5.26 5.85 -3.25
C GLN A 204 4.33 5.01 -4.14
N GLN A 205 4.81 3.86 -4.61
CA GLN A 205 4.00 2.89 -5.35
C GLN A 205 2.92 2.28 -4.45
N GLN A 206 3.29 1.83 -3.23
CA GLN A 206 2.32 1.31 -2.26
C GLN A 206 1.26 2.35 -1.90
N LYS A 207 1.66 3.60 -1.66
CA LYS A 207 0.74 4.69 -1.35
C LYS A 207 -0.24 4.95 -2.50
N ARG A 208 0.25 5.04 -3.73
CA ARG A 208 -0.61 5.23 -4.92
C ARG A 208 -1.57 4.07 -5.11
N PHE A 209 -1.11 2.85 -4.92
CA PHE A 209 -1.94 1.66 -4.98
C PHE A 209 -3.09 1.75 -3.96
N LEU A 210 -2.76 1.94 -2.67
CA LEU A 210 -3.75 2.01 -1.61
C LEU A 210 -4.73 3.17 -1.80
N GLN A 211 -4.25 4.34 -2.25
CA GLN A 211 -5.13 5.48 -2.56
C GLN A 211 -6.05 5.19 -3.75
N THR A 212 -5.54 4.52 -4.79
CA THR A 212 -6.33 4.14 -5.96
C THR A 212 -7.38 3.08 -5.59
N ALA A 213 -7.00 2.07 -4.81
CA ALA A 213 -7.90 1.05 -4.30
C ALA A 213 -8.98 1.67 -3.39
N MET A 214 -8.58 2.55 -2.47
CA MET A 214 -9.50 3.25 -1.58
C MET A 214 -10.50 4.11 -2.36
N ASN A 215 -10.05 4.87 -3.37
CA ASN A 215 -10.94 5.67 -4.20
C ASN A 215 -11.83 4.80 -5.11
N ARG A 216 -11.30 3.69 -5.63
CA ARG A 216 -12.09 2.74 -6.43
C ARG A 216 -13.19 2.09 -5.59
N PHE A 217 -12.94 1.83 -4.31
CA PHE A 217 -13.89 1.11 -3.46
C PHE A 217 -14.84 2.07 -2.72
N PHE A 218 -14.30 3.09 -2.06
CA PHE A 218 -15.04 4.03 -1.20
C PHE A 218 -15.26 5.41 -1.83
N GLY A 219 -14.73 5.66 -3.03
CA GLY A 219 -14.80 6.98 -3.64
C GLY A 219 -16.21 7.35 -4.10
N PRO A 220 -16.51 8.66 -4.23
CA PRO A 220 -17.78 9.13 -4.77
C PRO A 220 -18.00 8.58 -6.18
N GLY A 221 -19.17 7.98 -6.43
CA GLY A 221 -19.53 7.38 -7.72
C GLY A 221 -18.88 6.03 -8.00
N SER A 222 -18.26 5.38 -7.00
CA SER A 222 -17.88 3.98 -7.14
C SER A 222 -19.10 3.07 -7.08
N SER A 223 -19.07 2.00 -7.88
CA SER A 223 -20.09 0.93 -7.86
C SER A 223 -20.32 0.39 -6.44
N ASN A 224 -19.25 0.27 -5.65
CA ASN A 224 -19.33 -0.30 -4.30
C ASN A 224 -19.94 0.67 -3.30
N GLN A 225 -19.65 1.98 -3.41
CA GLN A 225 -20.28 3.02 -2.59
C GLN A 225 -21.78 3.15 -2.94
N GLU A 226 -22.14 3.05 -4.21
CA GLU A 226 -23.53 3.02 -4.65
C GLU A 226 -24.26 1.78 -4.14
N ASN A 227 -23.66 0.60 -4.27
CA ASN A 227 -24.22 -0.65 -3.75
C ASN A 227 -24.39 -0.61 -2.23
N PHE A 228 -23.42 -0.06 -1.48
CA PHE A 228 -23.53 0.12 -0.03
C PHE A 228 -24.67 1.07 0.34
N SER A 229 -24.81 2.19 -0.37
CA SER A 229 -25.89 3.16 -0.14
C SER A 229 -27.26 2.54 -0.46
N ARG A 230 -27.36 1.78 -1.56
CA ARG A 230 -28.55 1.03 -1.94
C ARG A 230 -28.90 -0.04 -0.91
N PHE A 231 -27.91 -0.78 -0.42
CA PHE A 231 -28.09 -1.79 0.63
C PHE A 231 -28.67 -1.18 1.91
N ALA A 232 -28.13 -0.04 2.36
CA ALA A 232 -28.67 0.69 3.51
C ALA A 232 -30.13 1.11 3.29
N LEU A 233 -30.45 1.72 2.14
CA LEU A 233 -31.82 2.14 1.81
C LEU A 233 -32.82 0.98 1.76
N LEU A 234 -32.43 -0.14 1.13
CA LEU A 234 -33.26 -1.34 1.08
C LEU A 234 -33.49 -1.92 2.47
N GLY A 235 -32.44 -1.95 3.30
CA GLY A 235 -32.56 -2.36 4.69
C GLY A 235 -33.53 -1.47 5.49
N ASP A 236 -33.47 -0.14 5.30
CA ASP A 236 -34.35 0.80 6.01
C ASP A 236 -35.81 0.60 5.61
N THR A 237 -36.02 0.31 4.31
CA THR A 237 -37.34 0.02 3.74
C THR A 237 -37.91 -1.27 4.30
N LEU A 238 -37.11 -2.34 4.35
CA LEU A 238 -37.51 -3.62 4.95
C LEU A 238 -37.82 -3.48 6.43
N GLN A 239 -36.95 -2.82 7.19
CA GLN A 239 -37.12 -2.61 8.63
C GLN A 239 -38.38 -1.80 8.92
N SER A 240 -38.64 -0.73 8.16
CA SER A 240 -39.88 0.06 8.29
C SER A 240 -41.13 -0.76 7.96
N SER A 241 -41.06 -1.61 6.93
CA SER A 241 -42.18 -2.45 6.50
C SER A 241 -42.49 -3.58 7.48
N LEU A 242 -41.46 -4.13 8.12
CA LEU A 242 -41.57 -5.21 9.11
C LEU A 242 -41.93 -4.69 10.51
N ALA A 243 -41.47 -3.51 10.91
CA ALA A 243 -41.82 -2.92 12.22
C ALA A 243 -43.34 -2.66 12.36
N VAL A 244 -44.02 -2.34 11.25
CA VAL A 244 -45.48 -2.24 11.20
C VAL A 244 -46.16 -3.60 11.46
N VAL A 245 -45.48 -4.70 11.15
CA VAL A 245 -45.98 -6.07 11.36
C VAL A 245 -45.70 -6.55 12.78
N GLU A 246 -44.51 -6.31 13.33
CA GLU A 246 -44.14 -6.75 14.68
C GLU A 246 -44.86 -6.01 15.81
N SER A 247 -45.19 -4.73 15.63
CA SER A 247 -45.96 -3.98 16.63
C SER A 247 -47.37 -4.55 16.89
N ALA A 248 -47.82 -5.52 16.08
CA ALA A 248 -49.08 -6.24 16.27
C ALA A 248 -48.93 -7.55 17.07
N GLU A 249 -47.73 -8.11 17.24
CA GLU A 249 -47.55 -9.44 17.84
C GLU A 249 -46.39 -9.51 18.85
N THR A 250 -46.75 -9.68 20.12
CA THR A 250 -45.79 -9.88 21.21
C THR A 250 -45.37 -11.35 21.29
N GLY A 251 -44.27 -11.73 20.61
CA GLY A 251 -43.43 -12.85 21.07
C GLY A 251 -43.19 -14.00 20.11
N SER A 252 -42.46 -13.78 19.00
CA SER A 252 -41.88 -14.87 18.20
C SER A 252 -40.34 -14.84 18.22
N GLU A 253 -39.73 -16.04 18.23
CA GLU A 253 -38.29 -16.29 18.18
C GLU A 253 -37.70 -15.90 16.83
N LYS A 254 -36.62 -15.10 16.85
CA LYS A 254 -35.82 -14.61 15.71
C LYS A 254 -36.64 -14.00 14.59
N SER A 255 -36.98 -12.74 14.75
CA SER A 255 -37.65 -11.97 13.72
C SER A 255 -36.78 -11.75 12.48
N SER A 256 -37.41 -11.72 11.30
CA SER A 256 -36.82 -11.21 10.06
C SER A 256 -36.19 -9.81 10.20
N VAL A 257 -36.66 -9.00 11.16
CA VAL A 257 -36.02 -7.72 11.51
C VAL A 257 -34.63 -7.93 12.09
N GLU A 258 -34.45 -8.89 13.00
CA GLU A 258 -33.14 -9.22 13.57
C GLU A 258 -32.18 -9.74 12.50
N GLU A 259 -32.67 -10.48 11.49
CA GLU A 259 -31.85 -10.94 10.37
C GLU A 259 -31.33 -9.77 9.52
N VAL A 260 -32.22 -8.82 9.16
CA VAL A 260 -31.82 -7.59 8.43
C VAL A 260 -30.83 -6.77 9.24
N GLU A 261 -31.06 -6.58 10.54
CA GLU A 261 -30.14 -5.87 11.42
C GLU A 261 -28.78 -6.56 11.51
N LYS A 262 -28.77 -7.89 11.62
CA LYS A 262 -27.53 -8.67 11.64
C LYS A 262 -26.76 -8.55 10.33
N MET A 263 -27.41 -8.75 9.18
CA MET A 263 -26.77 -8.62 7.87
C MET A 263 -26.21 -7.21 7.66
N ARG A 264 -26.98 -6.18 8.04
CA ARG A 264 -26.52 -4.80 8.01
C ARG A 264 -25.30 -4.59 8.89
N GLY A 265 -25.36 -5.00 10.15
CA GLY A 265 -24.27 -4.85 11.10
C GLY A 265 -22.99 -5.53 10.62
N GLU A 266 -23.09 -6.73 10.01
CA GLU A 266 -21.95 -7.42 9.41
C GLU A 266 -21.31 -6.60 8.27
N ILE A 267 -22.10 -6.06 7.35
CA ILE A 267 -21.58 -5.27 6.23
C ILE A 267 -21.02 -3.92 6.69
N GLU A 268 -21.70 -3.22 7.60
CA GLU A 268 -21.24 -1.94 8.15
C GLU A 268 -19.93 -2.07 8.93
N THR A 269 -19.82 -3.10 9.77
CA THR A 269 -18.57 -3.37 10.51
C THR A 269 -17.44 -3.69 9.55
N PHE A 270 -17.64 -4.59 8.59
CA PHE A 270 -16.60 -4.91 7.60
C PHE A 270 -16.21 -3.67 6.79
N TRP A 271 -17.19 -2.90 6.30
CA TRP A 271 -16.96 -1.68 5.52
C TRP A 271 -16.09 -0.67 6.28
N ASN A 272 -16.42 -0.41 7.55
CA ASN A 272 -15.69 0.52 8.39
C ASN A 272 -14.30 -0.01 8.76
N ASP A 273 -14.17 -1.30 9.07
CA ASP A 273 -12.88 -1.94 9.38
C ASP A 273 -11.94 -1.86 8.18
N LEU A 274 -12.45 -2.15 6.97
CA LEU A 274 -11.66 -2.11 5.74
C LEU A 274 -11.21 -0.67 5.43
N ARG A 275 -12.12 0.30 5.53
CA ARG A 275 -11.81 1.72 5.35
C ARG A 275 -10.76 2.20 6.36
N GLY A 276 -10.97 1.89 7.64
CA GLY A 276 -10.03 2.22 8.71
C GLY A 276 -8.66 1.55 8.52
N GLY A 277 -8.63 0.33 7.99
CA GLY A 277 -7.40 -0.37 7.60
C GLY A 277 -6.62 0.38 6.51
N PHE A 278 -7.30 0.81 5.44
CA PHE A 278 -6.68 1.66 4.40
C PHE A 278 -6.14 2.97 4.97
N GLU A 279 -6.95 3.71 5.73
CA GLU A 279 -6.58 5.01 6.29
C GLU A 279 -5.39 4.91 7.24
N THR A 280 -5.40 3.94 8.15
CA THR A 280 -4.32 3.68 9.11
C THR A 280 -3.02 3.36 8.36
N ARG A 281 -3.11 2.52 7.33
CA ARG A 281 -1.95 2.12 6.54
C ARG A 281 -1.36 3.26 5.71
N ILE A 282 -2.20 4.06 5.05
CA ILE A 282 -1.77 5.24 4.31
C ILE A 282 -1.12 6.25 5.26
N SER A 283 -1.69 6.44 6.45
CA SER A 283 -1.10 7.30 7.50
C SER A 283 0.28 6.81 7.93
N ALA A 284 0.43 5.51 8.20
CA ALA A 284 1.72 4.91 8.57
C ALA A 284 2.78 5.09 7.48
N LEU A 285 2.42 4.86 6.20
CA LEU A 285 3.33 5.11 5.07
C LEU A 285 3.72 6.59 4.93
N ASN A 286 2.80 7.52 5.18
CA ASN A 286 3.10 8.95 5.17
C ASN A 286 4.07 9.34 6.29
N GLN A 287 3.87 8.82 7.50
CA GLN A 287 4.77 9.06 8.62
C GLN A 287 6.16 8.49 8.34
N LEU A 288 6.24 7.27 7.80
CA LEU A 288 7.50 6.65 7.40
C LEU A 288 8.23 7.47 6.32
N SER A 289 7.51 7.92 5.28
CA SER A 289 8.08 8.78 4.23
C SER A 289 8.69 10.06 4.83
N LYS A 290 7.97 10.71 5.74
CA LYS A 290 8.44 11.93 6.40
C LYS A 290 9.69 11.67 7.26
N LYS A 291 9.72 10.57 8.02
CA LYS A 291 10.89 10.17 8.82
C LYS A 291 12.11 9.91 7.94
N ILE A 292 11.93 9.26 6.78
CA ILE A 292 12.98 9.03 5.79
C ILE A 292 13.49 10.35 5.22
N GLU A 293 12.60 11.29 4.88
CA GLU A 293 12.99 12.63 4.41
C GLU A 293 13.83 13.37 5.46
N GLU A 294 13.39 13.43 6.71
CA GLU A 294 14.14 14.05 7.82
C GLU A 294 15.49 13.36 8.07
N ALA A 295 15.56 12.03 7.98
CA ALA A 295 16.81 11.29 8.15
C ALA A 295 17.78 11.51 6.97
N ASN A 296 17.26 11.65 5.75
CA ASN A 296 18.07 11.98 4.58
C ASN A 296 18.67 13.38 4.70
N GLU A 297 17.94 14.37 5.22
CA GLU A 297 18.49 15.71 5.48
C GLU A 297 19.70 15.63 6.43
N GLN A 298 19.57 14.90 7.54
CA GLN A 298 20.68 14.68 8.49
C GLN A 298 21.85 13.94 7.85
N ALA A 299 21.57 12.91 7.03
CA ALA A 299 22.60 12.17 6.31
C ALA A 299 23.34 13.06 5.29
N THR A 300 22.63 13.97 4.59
CA THR A 300 23.25 14.92 3.66
C THR A 300 24.12 15.96 4.36
N GLU A 301 23.72 16.43 5.54
CA GLU A 301 24.56 17.33 6.35
C GLU A 301 25.85 16.64 6.79
N LEU A 302 25.75 15.39 7.26
CA LEU A 302 26.91 14.56 7.59
C LEU A 302 27.80 14.33 6.37
N ASP A 303 27.22 14.07 5.20
CA ASP A 303 27.95 13.84 3.96
C ASP A 303 28.76 15.07 3.52
N LEU A 304 28.21 16.28 3.68
CA LEU A 304 28.93 17.53 3.44
C LEU A 304 30.12 17.70 4.40
N LYS A 305 29.92 17.44 5.69
CA LYS A 305 30.98 17.48 6.71
C LYS A 305 32.09 16.45 6.43
N LEU A 306 31.70 15.26 5.99
CA LEU A 306 32.64 14.22 5.57
C LEU A 306 33.41 14.61 4.32
N THR A 307 32.76 15.29 3.37
CA THR A 307 33.42 15.78 2.16
C THR A 307 34.48 16.83 2.49
N GLU A 308 34.23 17.74 3.46
CA GLU A 308 35.23 18.70 3.94
C GLU A 308 36.48 17.97 4.48
N CYS A 309 36.28 16.99 5.37
CA CYS A 309 37.39 16.22 5.94
C CYS A 309 38.13 15.41 4.87
N GLN A 310 37.39 14.82 3.92
CA GLN A 310 37.95 14.03 2.83
C GLN A 310 38.89 14.87 1.95
N VAL A 311 38.53 16.10 1.64
CA VAL A 311 39.38 16.99 0.83
C VAL A 311 40.68 17.33 1.55
N THR A 312 40.64 17.54 2.87
CA THR A 312 41.85 17.81 3.67
C THR A 312 42.74 16.57 3.83
N CYS A 313 42.13 15.39 4.01
CA CYS A 313 42.86 14.12 4.19
C CYS A 313 43.38 13.53 2.88
N GLN A 314 42.96 14.05 1.72
CA GLN A 314 43.40 13.52 0.43
C GLN A 314 44.93 13.58 0.26
N PRO A 315 45.56 12.49 -0.21
CA PRO A 315 47.01 12.45 -0.39
C PRO A 315 47.49 13.53 -1.37
N LYS A 316 48.45 14.35 -0.92
CA LYS A 316 49.02 15.41 -1.75
C LYS A 316 50.16 14.84 -2.58
N SER A 317 50.07 14.97 -3.91
CA SER A 317 51.10 14.44 -4.83
C SER A 317 52.45 15.15 -4.72
N VAL A 318 52.44 16.45 -4.40
CA VAL A 318 53.63 17.27 -4.21
C VAL A 318 53.42 18.21 -3.04
N VAL A 319 54.32 18.18 -2.04
CA VAL A 319 54.22 18.98 -0.81
C VAL A 319 55.45 19.87 -0.64
N PRO A 320 55.29 21.21 -0.63
CA PRO A 320 56.36 22.13 -0.27
C PRO A 320 56.87 21.90 1.15
N ILE A 321 58.19 21.89 1.34
CA ILE A 321 58.80 21.46 2.60
C ILE A 321 58.41 22.36 3.78
N GLU A 322 58.28 23.66 3.54
CA GLU A 322 57.84 24.62 4.57
C GLU A 322 56.40 24.38 5.02
N THR A 323 55.57 23.85 4.13
CA THR A 323 54.15 23.61 4.42
C THR A 323 53.89 22.22 4.95
N ILE A 324 54.89 21.33 5.07
CA ILE A 324 54.72 19.99 5.66
C ILE A 324 54.14 20.08 7.07
N SER A 325 54.70 20.96 7.91
CA SER A 325 54.22 21.15 9.29
C SER A 325 52.77 21.64 9.34
N PHE A 326 52.44 22.58 8.46
CA PHE A 326 51.09 23.13 8.31
C PHE A 326 50.10 22.08 7.77
N ALA A 327 50.47 21.35 6.72
CA ALA A 327 49.69 20.26 6.15
C ALA A 327 49.43 19.16 7.18
N ARG A 328 50.44 18.77 7.96
CA ARG A 328 50.29 17.79 9.04
C ARG A 328 49.33 18.29 10.12
N MET A 329 49.43 19.55 10.50
CA MET A 329 48.49 20.17 11.46
C MET A 329 47.06 20.20 10.90
N GLU A 330 46.86 20.55 9.63
CA GLU A 330 45.55 20.55 8.99
C GLU A 330 44.94 19.15 8.93
N THR A 331 45.71 18.14 8.50
CA THR A 331 45.24 16.75 8.46
C THR A 331 44.92 16.23 9.87
N SER A 332 45.73 16.55 10.88
CA SER A 332 45.45 16.21 12.28
C SER A 332 44.15 16.84 12.77
N LYS A 333 43.93 18.13 12.49
CA LYS A 333 42.68 18.82 12.85
C LYS A 333 41.48 18.24 12.11
N ALA A 334 41.63 17.80 10.87
CA ALA A 334 40.57 17.14 10.11
C ALA A 334 40.19 15.80 10.74
N LEU A 335 41.16 15.00 11.20
CA LEU A 335 40.90 13.75 11.93
C LEU A 335 40.29 13.99 13.32
N GLU A 336 40.67 15.06 14.02
CA GLU A 336 40.02 15.46 15.27
C GLU A 336 38.55 15.83 15.05
N LYS A 337 38.26 16.66 14.04
CA LYS A 337 36.88 16.96 13.62
C LYS A 337 36.12 15.70 13.22
N LEU A 338 36.79 14.78 12.51
CA LEU A 338 36.20 13.49 12.17
C LEU A 338 35.85 12.75 13.47
N ALA A 339 36.73 12.63 14.45
CA ALA A 339 36.38 12.00 15.74
C ALA A 339 35.18 12.68 16.45
N GLU A 340 35.07 14.02 16.39
CA GLU A 340 33.90 14.73 16.94
C GLU A 340 32.58 14.36 16.23
N TYR A 341 32.63 14.12 14.92
CA TYR A 341 31.46 13.70 14.15
C TYR A 341 31.03 12.25 14.42
N GLU A 342 31.81 11.45 15.17
CA GLU A 342 31.51 10.03 15.43
C GLU A 342 30.19 9.88 16.21
N SER A 343 29.93 10.79 17.14
CA SER A 343 28.65 10.85 17.84
C SER A 343 27.49 11.14 16.89
N VAL A 344 27.69 12.03 15.91
CA VAL A 344 26.67 12.39 14.93
C VAL A 344 26.41 11.21 13.99
N LEU A 345 27.47 10.58 13.48
CA LEU A 345 27.42 9.35 12.70
C LEU A 345 26.57 8.29 13.39
N ASN A 346 26.92 7.95 14.63
CA ASN A 346 26.21 6.92 15.41
C ASN A 346 24.74 7.28 15.63
N SER A 347 24.44 8.56 15.89
CA SER A 347 23.04 9.00 16.05
C SER A 347 22.24 8.89 14.76
N THR A 348 22.83 9.26 13.62
CA THR A 348 22.21 9.18 12.30
C THR A 348 21.99 7.73 11.88
N THR A 349 22.97 6.86 12.06
CA THR A 349 22.85 5.43 11.71
C THR A 349 21.86 4.73 12.62
N SER A 350 21.86 5.00 13.93
CA SER A 350 20.83 4.48 14.86
C SER A 350 19.42 4.89 14.44
N ARG A 351 19.22 6.16 14.05
CA ARG A 351 17.92 6.63 13.54
C ARG A 351 17.52 5.92 12.25
N LEU A 352 18.46 5.71 11.32
CA LEU A 352 18.18 4.97 10.08
C LEU A 352 17.85 3.49 10.36
N GLU A 353 18.45 2.88 11.37
CA GLU A 353 18.14 1.50 11.82
C GLU A 353 16.73 1.42 12.42
N GLU A 354 16.34 2.37 13.26
CA GLU A 354 14.97 2.46 13.80
C GLU A 354 13.93 2.61 12.68
N ILE A 355 14.18 3.50 11.71
CA ILE A 355 13.31 3.68 10.54
C ILE A 355 13.28 2.40 9.68
N SER A 356 14.42 1.70 9.54
CA SER A 356 14.50 0.43 8.80
C SER A 356 13.66 -0.67 9.45
N ALA A 357 13.68 -0.76 10.79
CA ALA A 357 12.82 -1.68 11.54
C ALA A 357 11.34 -1.31 11.39
N GLU A 358 10.99 -0.02 11.47
CA GLU A 358 9.62 0.45 11.24
C GLU A 358 9.15 0.12 9.81
N ALA A 359 10.00 0.32 8.80
CA ALA A 359 9.72 -0.06 7.41
C ALA A 359 9.40 -1.55 7.27
N GLU A 360 10.10 -2.42 7.99
CA GLU A 360 9.81 -3.86 8.02
C GLU A 360 8.43 -4.18 8.62
N THR A 361 8.09 -3.56 9.75
CA THR A 361 6.76 -3.78 10.38
C THR A 361 5.62 -3.31 9.48
N ILE A 362 5.89 -2.29 8.66
CA ILE A 362 4.96 -1.75 7.68
C ILE A 362 5.21 -2.42 6.31
N GLY A 363 5.88 -3.56 6.18
CA GLY A 363 6.01 -4.26 4.88
C GLY A 363 6.63 -3.45 3.73
N ALA A 364 7.36 -2.37 4.02
CA ALA A 364 8.10 -1.54 3.07
C ALA A 364 9.53 -2.09 2.90
N SER A 365 9.64 -3.33 2.39
CA SER A 365 10.91 -4.05 2.37
C SER A 365 11.97 -3.46 1.42
N ALA A 366 11.53 -2.76 0.37
CA ALA A 366 12.42 -2.01 -0.52
C ALA A 366 13.13 -0.88 0.24
N GLU A 367 12.40 -0.13 1.05
CA GLU A 367 12.94 0.96 1.87
C GLU A 367 13.84 0.46 2.98
N LYS A 368 13.47 -0.64 3.65
CA LYS A 368 14.36 -1.33 4.59
C LYS A 368 15.74 -1.57 3.96
N ARG A 369 15.76 -2.18 2.77
CA ARG A 369 16.99 -2.49 2.02
C ARG A 369 17.76 -1.22 1.66
N ASN A 370 17.08 -0.19 1.15
CA ASN A 370 17.73 1.07 0.78
C ASN A 370 18.36 1.77 1.99
N LEU A 371 17.67 1.81 3.12
CA LEU A 371 18.18 2.39 4.37
C LEU A 371 19.41 1.63 4.88
N GLN A 372 19.39 0.29 4.83
CA GLN A 372 20.54 -0.54 5.19
C GLN A 372 21.75 -0.28 4.30
N LEU A 373 21.56 -0.15 2.99
CA LEU A 373 22.63 0.22 2.07
C LEU A 373 23.18 1.62 2.35
N SER A 374 22.33 2.58 2.70
CA SER A 374 22.77 3.92 3.11
C SER A 374 23.60 3.88 4.39
N ILE A 375 23.20 3.12 5.41
CA ILE A 375 23.99 2.94 6.65
C ILE A 375 25.37 2.37 6.33
N GLU A 376 25.43 1.30 5.53
CA GLU A 376 26.70 0.68 5.13
C GLU A 376 27.58 1.65 4.33
N ALA A 377 27.00 2.42 3.41
CA ALA A 377 27.73 3.39 2.61
C ALA A 377 28.33 4.52 3.47
N ILE A 378 27.59 5.03 4.46
CA ILE A 378 28.08 6.07 5.38
C ILE A 378 29.25 5.53 6.22
N HIS A 379 29.10 4.35 6.83
CA HIS A 379 30.18 3.74 7.62
C HIS A 379 31.42 3.46 6.78
N LYS A 380 31.25 2.95 5.55
CA LYS A 380 32.37 2.70 4.64
C LYS A 380 33.09 3.99 4.27
N ARG A 381 32.35 5.05 3.97
CA ARG A 381 32.93 6.36 3.64
C ARG A 381 33.69 6.94 4.83
N TRP A 382 33.12 6.86 6.03
CA TRP A 382 33.76 7.28 7.27
C TRP A 382 35.12 6.62 7.48
N ASN A 383 35.14 5.28 7.49
CA ASN A 383 36.37 4.51 7.70
C ASN A 383 37.40 4.82 6.62
N SER A 384 36.96 4.95 5.36
CA SER A 384 37.87 5.30 4.26
C SER A 384 38.51 6.68 4.44
N ILE A 385 37.81 7.68 4.97
CA ILE A 385 38.38 9.01 5.23
C ILE A 385 39.35 8.95 6.40
N LYS A 386 39.00 8.20 7.44
CA LYS A 386 39.85 7.99 8.61
C LYS A 386 41.18 7.34 8.21
N ASP A 387 41.12 6.20 7.53
CA ASP A 387 42.30 5.45 7.07
C ASP A 387 43.17 6.34 6.17
N MET A 388 42.54 7.08 5.24
CA MET A 388 43.23 8.01 4.34
C MET A 388 43.97 9.13 5.08
N GLY A 389 43.34 9.72 6.11
CA GLY A 389 43.97 10.77 6.91
C GLY A 389 45.09 10.25 7.81
N GLU A 390 44.94 9.04 8.37
CA GLU A 390 45.98 8.38 9.16
C GLU A 390 47.21 8.07 8.28
N ASP A 391 46.99 7.52 7.08
CA ASP A 391 48.05 7.24 6.10
C ASP A 391 48.77 8.52 5.66
N GLU A 392 48.04 9.60 5.38
CA GLU A 392 48.62 10.89 4.99
C GLU A 392 49.44 11.51 6.13
N LEU A 393 49.02 11.37 7.40
CA LEU A 393 49.83 11.82 8.54
C LEU A 393 51.15 11.06 8.66
N VAL A 394 51.14 9.74 8.41
CA VAL A 394 52.35 8.92 8.39
C VAL A 394 53.27 9.37 7.26
N HIS A 395 52.72 9.58 6.05
CA HIS A 395 53.47 10.09 4.90
C HIS A 395 54.11 11.46 5.18
N LEU A 396 53.34 12.44 5.66
CA LEU A 396 53.83 13.77 5.98
C LEU A 396 54.87 13.76 7.11
N SER A 397 54.73 12.86 8.09
CA SER A 397 55.71 12.68 9.16
C SER A 397 57.02 12.09 8.63
N GLN A 398 56.95 11.11 7.74
CA GLN A 398 58.14 10.56 7.07
C GLN A 398 58.83 11.62 6.21
N LEU A 399 58.05 12.42 5.48
CA LEU A 399 58.57 13.50 4.63
C LEU A 399 59.26 14.58 5.47
N SER A 400 58.71 14.92 6.64
CA SER A 400 59.34 15.84 7.60
C SER A 400 60.66 15.29 8.13
N GLU A 401 60.71 14.00 8.51
CA GLU A 401 61.92 13.36 9.01
C GLU A 401 63.01 13.28 7.92
N ASP A 402 62.62 12.97 6.69
CA ASP A 402 63.53 12.96 5.54
C ASP A 402 64.09 14.36 5.23
N ALA A 403 63.28 15.41 5.43
CA ALA A 403 63.69 16.80 5.24
C ALA A 403 64.72 17.21 6.29
N GLU A 404 64.49 16.87 7.56
CA GLU A 404 65.44 17.08 8.65
C GLU A 404 66.77 16.35 8.39
N LYS A 405 66.72 15.07 7.98
CA LYS A 405 67.92 14.29 7.61
C LYS A 405 68.73 14.97 6.51
N PHE A 406 68.06 15.50 5.48
CA PHE A 406 68.73 16.24 4.41
C PHE A 406 69.39 17.52 4.92
N VAL A 407 68.67 18.34 5.69
CA VAL A 407 69.19 19.60 6.24
C VAL A 407 70.39 19.35 7.15
N ASP A 408 70.34 18.32 7.99
CA ASP A 408 71.45 17.90 8.84
C ASP A 408 72.67 17.43 8.05
N ALA A 409 72.45 16.57 7.05
CA ALA A 409 73.52 16.10 6.16
C ALA A 409 74.16 17.27 5.41
N TYR A 410 73.35 18.20 4.90
CA TYR A 410 73.82 19.41 4.23
C TYR A 410 74.62 20.29 5.19
N GLY A 411 74.11 20.58 6.39
CA GLY A 411 74.76 21.45 7.35
C GLY A 411 76.13 20.93 7.78
N LYS A 412 76.27 19.61 7.98
CA LYS A 412 77.56 18.96 8.27
C LYS A 412 78.51 19.05 7.08
N PHE A 413 78.02 18.76 5.88
CA PHE A 413 78.84 18.77 4.66
C PHE A 413 79.26 20.19 4.25
N ASP A 414 78.38 21.19 4.36
CA ASP A 414 78.67 22.60 4.07
C ASP A 414 79.72 23.18 5.03
N LYS A 415 79.63 22.88 6.34
CA LYS A 415 80.66 23.24 7.32
C LYS A 415 82.01 22.66 6.95
N TRP A 416 82.05 21.38 6.57
CA TRP A 416 83.27 20.74 6.10
C TRP A 416 83.80 21.38 4.82
N LEU A 417 82.94 21.62 3.82
CA LEU A 417 83.29 22.27 2.56
C LEU A 417 83.91 23.65 2.81
N LYS A 418 83.31 24.48 3.68
CA LYS A 418 83.85 25.79 4.05
C LYS A 418 85.22 25.69 4.71
N SER A 419 85.41 24.73 5.62
CA SER A 419 86.71 24.50 6.27
C SER A 419 87.78 24.01 5.28
N ALA A 420 87.41 23.11 4.37
CA ALA A 420 88.30 22.63 3.32
C ALA A 420 88.67 23.76 2.37
N GLU A 421 87.69 24.53 1.88
CA GLU A 421 87.88 25.71 1.03
C GLU A 421 88.80 26.76 1.66
N ALA A 422 88.65 27.03 2.96
CA ALA A 422 89.53 27.95 3.68
C ALA A 422 90.97 27.41 3.73
N LYS A 423 91.16 26.14 4.09
CA LYS A 423 92.49 25.51 4.08
C LYS A 423 93.14 25.54 2.71
N PHE A 424 92.36 25.36 1.64
CA PHE A 424 92.84 25.50 0.27
C PHE A 424 93.28 26.93 -0.09
N ARG A 425 92.62 27.95 0.47
CA ARG A 425 93.03 29.36 0.26
C ARG A 425 94.29 29.71 1.03
N ASP A 426 94.50 29.09 2.19
CA ASP A 426 95.70 29.30 3.03
C ASP A 426 96.93 28.53 2.52
N CYS A 427 96.75 27.59 1.59
CA CYS A 427 97.83 26.86 0.96
C CYS A 427 98.69 27.76 0.06
N LYS A 428 100.00 27.62 0.18
CA LYS A 428 100.97 28.39 -0.61
C LYS A 428 101.01 27.86 -2.04
N THR A 429 101.01 28.76 -3.01
CA THR A 429 101.18 28.35 -4.40
C THR A 429 102.66 28.07 -4.68
N SER A 430 102.98 27.34 -5.75
CA SER A 430 104.37 27.00 -6.04
C SER A 430 105.30 28.19 -6.29
N ALA A 431 104.78 29.42 -6.36
CA ALA A 431 105.57 30.62 -6.47
C ALA A 431 106.21 31.03 -5.13
N ASP A 432 105.68 30.51 -4.01
CA ASP A 432 106.00 30.91 -2.64
C ASP A 432 106.89 29.89 -1.90
N LEU A 433 107.38 28.86 -2.61
CA LEU A 433 108.16 27.75 -2.07
C LEU A 433 109.56 27.76 -2.69
N HIS A 434 110.60 28.00 -1.89
CA HIS A 434 111.96 28.20 -2.39
C HIS A 434 112.94 27.09 -1.97
N THR A 435 112.53 26.19 -1.08
CA THR A 435 113.36 25.08 -0.60
C THR A 435 112.71 23.71 -0.83
N GLN A 436 113.54 22.67 -0.98
CA GLN A 436 113.08 21.28 -1.13
C GLN A 436 112.26 20.80 0.08
N VAL A 437 112.57 21.31 1.28
CA VAL A 437 111.86 20.99 2.52
C VAL A 437 110.45 21.59 2.53
N GLU A 438 110.30 22.85 2.12
CA GLU A 438 108.99 23.50 1.99
C GLU A 438 108.12 22.84 0.91
N LEU A 439 108.70 22.45 -0.21
CA LEU A 439 108.00 21.74 -1.28
C LEU A 439 107.49 20.37 -0.81
N LYS A 440 108.29 19.63 -0.04
CA LYS A 440 107.91 18.34 0.53
C LYS A 440 106.78 18.50 1.57
N GLN A 441 106.90 19.48 2.47
CA GLN A 441 105.87 19.76 3.48
C GLN A 441 104.54 20.18 2.85
N GLU A 442 104.56 21.01 1.82
CA GLU A 442 103.33 21.45 1.14
C GLU A 442 102.72 20.32 0.30
N ALA A 443 103.54 19.46 -0.34
CA ALA A 443 103.07 18.27 -1.03
C ALA A 443 102.40 17.26 -0.06
N ASP A 444 103.00 17.01 1.10
CA ASP A 444 102.43 16.13 2.13
C ASP A 444 101.10 16.70 2.66
N ARG A 445 101.00 18.04 2.83
CA ARG A 445 99.76 18.72 3.21
C ARG A 445 98.65 18.57 2.16
N PHE A 446 98.95 18.77 0.87
CA PHE A 446 97.98 18.58 -0.22
C PHE A 446 97.59 17.12 -0.43
N GLN A 447 98.50 16.17 -0.16
CA GLN A 447 98.20 14.75 -0.20
C GLN A 447 97.24 14.35 0.93
N ASP A 448 97.46 14.82 2.15
CA ASP A 448 96.52 14.60 3.28
C ASP A 448 95.17 15.27 2.99
N LEU A 449 95.18 16.50 2.48
CA LEU A 449 93.97 17.25 2.15
C LEU A 449 93.17 16.59 1.01
N SER A 450 93.84 16.07 -0.02
CA SER A 450 93.22 15.26 -1.09
C SER A 450 92.62 13.95 -0.54
N GLY A 451 93.35 13.26 0.35
CA GLY A 451 92.83 12.08 1.05
C GLY A 451 91.58 12.39 1.89
N ARG A 452 91.53 13.55 2.54
CA ARG A 452 90.34 14.02 3.28
C ARG A 452 89.17 14.34 2.35
N ILE A 453 89.40 14.94 1.18
CA ILE A 453 88.36 15.23 0.18
C ILE A 453 87.76 13.95 -0.41
N PHE A 454 88.62 12.99 -0.73
CA PHE A 454 88.20 11.69 -1.22
C PHE A 454 87.33 10.95 -0.20
N LYS A 455 87.72 10.96 1.08
CA LYS A 455 86.92 10.39 2.19
C LYS A 455 85.54 11.04 2.35
N GLN A 456 85.37 12.26 1.87
CA GLN A 456 84.12 13.02 1.99
C GLN A 456 83.19 12.84 0.79
N LEU A 457 83.61 12.10 -0.23
CA LEU A 457 82.75 11.65 -1.33
C LEU A 457 81.54 10.85 -0.81
N GLU A 458 81.73 10.02 0.21
CA GLU A 458 80.64 9.21 0.77
C GLU A 458 79.58 10.08 1.45
N ASN A 459 80.00 11.16 2.13
CA ASN A 459 79.08 12.12 2.71
C ASN A 459 78.29 12.90 1.64
N LEU A 460 78.93 13.23 0.50
CA LEU A 460 78.23 13.84 -0.64
C LEU A 460 77.21 12.88 -1.28
N LYS A 461 77.57 11.60 -1.44
CA LYS A 461 76.64 10.58 -1.93
C LYS A 461 75.45 10.39 -0.98
N HIS A 462 75.70 10.37 0.33
CA HIS A 462 74.64 10.30 1.32
C HIS A 462 73.69 11.51 1.22
N LEU A 463 74.24 12.72 1.10
CA LEU A 463 73.45 13.94 0.89
C LEU A 463 72.57 13.86 -0.37
N ASN A 464 73.14 13.41 -1.50
CA ASN A 464 72.39 13.24 -2.75
C ASN A 464 71.31 12.17 -2.62
N LYS A 465 71.58 11.07 -1.91
CA LYS A 465 70.59 10.02 -1.65
C LYS A 465 69.43 10.54 -0.79
N CYS A 466 69.71 11.35 0.24
CA CYS A 466 68.67 12.01 1.03
C CYS A 466 67.81 12.95 0.16
N TYR A 467 68.43 13.70 -0.75
CA TYR A 467 67.72 14.55 -1.70
C TYR A 467 66.84 13.75 -2.68
N GLU A 468 67.36 12.69 -3.27
CA GLU A 468 66.59 11.81 -4.17
C GLU A 468 65.40 11.17 -3.44
N SER A 469 65.61 10.73 -2.19
CA SER A 469 64.54 10.20 -1.33
C SER A 469 63.42 11.23 -1.11
N LEU A 470 63.77 12.49 -0.85
CA LEU A 470 62.79 13.57 -0.69
C LEU A 470 61.97 13.81 -1.96
N VAL A 471 62.63 13.86 -3.12
CA VAL A 471 61.95 14.03 -4.41
C VAL A 471 61.05 12.84 -4.72
N PHE A 472 61.53 11.63 -4.47
CA PHE A 472 60.76 10.40 -4.69
C PHE A 472 59.53 10.33 -3.78
N ASN A 473 59.66 10.79 -2.53
CA ASN A 473 58.58 10.83 -1.55
C ASN A 473 57.62 12.02 -1.73
N GLY A 474 57.78 12.83 -2.79
CA GLY A 474 56.82 13.88 -3.17
C GLY A 474 57.10 15.27 -2.57
N ALA A 475 58.29 15.56 -2.07
CA ALA A 475 58.63 16.92 -1.64
C ALA A 475 58.82 17.87 -2.84
N ASP A 476 58.25 19.08 -2.78
CA ASP A 476 58.65 20.17 -3.69
C ASP A 476 59.98 20.77 -3.24
N VAL A 477 61.04 20.31 -3.89
CA VAL A 477 62.42 20.72 -3.63
C VAL A 477 62.83 22.01 -4.33
N ASN A 478 61.96 22.61 -5.17
CA ASN A 478 62.26 23.85 -5.90
C ASN A 478 61.86 25.11 -5.12
N TYR A 479 61.09 24.97 -4.04
CA TYR A 479 60.66 26.10 -3.22
C TYR A 479 61.84 26.65 -2.38
N LYS A 480 61.93 27.98 -2.25
CA LYS A 480 63.03 28.65 -1.54
C LYS A 480 62.69 28.76 -0.06
N MET A 481 63.61 28.29 0.81
CA MET A 481 63.45 28.45 2.26
C MET A 481 63.37 29.94 2.65
N SER A 482 62.28 30.35 3.29
CA SER A 482 62.09 31.70 3.83
C SER A 482 63.07 31.97 4.98
N PRO A 483 63.74 33.14 5.01
CA PRO A 483 64.76 33.43 6.01
C PRO A 483 64.11 33.84 7.33
N ASP A 484 64.02 32.93 8.30
CA ASP A 484 63.52 33.26 9.64
C ASP A 484 64.59 33.91 10.56
N ASP A 485 65.83 34.05 10.07
CA ASP A 485 66.92 34.71 10.79
C ASP A 485 67.67 35.70 9.90
N GLY A 486 67.20 36.96 9.81
CA GLY A 486 67.97 38.22 9.65
C GLY A 486 69.10 38.38 8.61
N ASN A 487 69.47 37.38 7.83
CA ASN A 487 70.55 37.39 6.83
C ASN A 487 69.93 37.15 5.44
N ALA A 488 69.41 38.23 4.87
CA ALA A 488 68.60 38.26 3.66
C ALA A 488 69.34 37.95 2.33
N SER A 489 70.42 37.15 2.32
CA SER A 489 71.21 36.93 1.08
C SER A 489 71.35 35.49 0.59
N ASP A 490 70.72 34.49 1.22
CA ASP A 490 70.98 33.08 0.89
C ASP A 490 69.74 32.15 0.98
N SER A 491 68.55 32.59 0.54
CA SER A 491 67.40 31.67 0.37
C SER A 491 67.67 30.70 -0.80
N LYS A 492 68.23 29.53 -0.53
CA LYS A 492 68.53 28.49 -1.52
C LYS A 492 67.46 27.39 -1.45
N SER A 493 66.96 26.94 -2.59
CA SER A 493 66.11 25.74 -2.63
C SER A 493 66.92 24.50 -2.23
N LEU A 494 66.28 23.41 -1.78
CA LEU A 494 67.00 22.17 -1.47
C LEU A 494 67.76 21.64 -2.68
N LYS A 495 67.19 21.81 -3.88
CA LYS A 495 67.86 21.53 -5.14
C LYS A 495 69.13 22.35 -5.29
N ASP A 496 69.07 23.66 -5.06
CA ASP A 496 70.25 24.53 -5.12
C ASP A 496 71.31 24.13 -4.09
N MET A 497 70.89 23.70 -2.89
CA MET A 497 71.78 23.23 -1.83
C MET A 497 72.53 21.95 -2.25
N ALA A 498 71.81 20.96 -2.78
CA ALA A 498 72.39 19.72 -3.28
C ALA A 498 73.31 19.98 -4.48
N GLU A 499 72.86 20.74 -5.47
CA GLU A 499 73.65 21.06 -6.65
C GLU A 499 74.89 21.92 -6.32
N ALA A 500 74.77 22.91 -5.44
CA ALA A 500 75.90 23.73 -5.02
C ALA A 500 76.95 22.91 -4.27
N SER A 501 76.52 21.97 -3.42
CA SER A 501 77.41 21.02 -2.73
C SER A 501 78.19 20.17 -3.72
N ASN A 502 77.51 19.59 -4.71
CA ASN A 502 78.13 18.84 -5.80
C ASN A 502 79.14 19.69 -6.59
N ARG A 503 78.77 20.92 -6.97
CA ARG A 503 79.65 21.84 -7.71
C ARG A 503 80.87 22.28 -6.90
N ARG A 504 80.72 22.54 -5.60
CA ARG A 504 81.81 22.96 -4.72
C ARG A 504 82.78 21.82 -4.45
N TRP A 505 82.27 20.64 -4.11
CA TRP A 505 83.10 19.45 -3.93
C TRP A 505 83.88 19.10 -5.19
N ARG A 506 83.25 19.11 -6.38
CA ARG A 506 83.93 18.85 -7.65
C ARG A 506 85.06 19.85 -7.90
N ARG A 507 84.82 21.15 -7.69
CA ARG A 507 85.85 22.19 -7.83
C ARG A 507 87.02 21.97 -6.88
N LEU A 508 86.75 21.59 -5.63
CA LEU A 508 87.80 21.27 -4.65
C LEU A 508 88.61 20.04 -5.06
N SER A 509 87.96 18.97 -5.50
CA SER A 509 88.61 17.75 -6.00
C SER A 509 89.50 18.05 -7.20
N ASP A 510 88.96 18.71 -8.22
CA ASP A 510 89.71 19.04 -9.44
C ASP A 510 90.91 19.96 -9.14
N TYR A 511 90.73 20.90 -8.19
CA TYR A 511 91.81 21.78 -7.76
C TYR A 511 92.90 21.00 -7.00
N ALA A 512 92.52 20.13 -6.07
CA ALA A 512 93.45 19.24 -5.36
C ALA A 512 94.28 18.42 -6.35
N ASP A 513 93.63 17.84 -7.37
CA ASP A 513 94.30 17.02 -8.39
C ASP A 513 95.23 17.82 -9.28
N ARG A 514 94.89 19.07 -9.61
CA ARG A 514 95.78 19.95 -10.37
C ARG A 514 97.00 20.35 -9.55
N VAL A 515 96.81 20.73 -8.29
CA VAL A 515 97.92 21.15 -7.41
C VAL A 515 98.83 19.95 -7.10
N ASN A 516 98.27 18.79 -6.77
CA ASN A 516 99.06 17.56 -6.57
C ASN A 516 99.89 17.19 -7.79
N ARG A 517 99.32 17.30 -9.01
CA ARG A 517 100.09 17.08 -10.25
C ARG A 517 101.24 18.07 -10.42
N ARG A 518 101.00 19.36 -10.11
CA ARG A 518 102.02 20.40 -10.18
C ARG A 518 103.13 20.21 -9.15
N LEU A 519 102.78 19.97 -7.88
CA LEU A 519 103.74 19.72 -6.80
C LEU A 519 104.55 18.44 -7.05
N LYS A 520 103.91 17.38 -7.57
CA LYS A 520 104.61 16.17 -8.01
C LYS A 520 105.60 16.47 -9.13
N HIS A 521 105.17 17.18 -10.17
CA HIS A 521 106.06 17.57 -11.28
C HIS A 521 107.26 18.39 -10.80
N GLN A 522 107.04 19.34 -9.90
CA GLN A 522 108.11 20.16 -9.34
C GLN A 522 109.05 19.36 -8.43
N ARG A 523 108.52 18.46 -7.61
CA ARG A 523 109.33 17.54 -6.81
C ARG A 523 110.20 16.68 -7.72
N ASP A 524 109.64 16.16 -8.80
CA ASP A 524 110.35 15.33 -9.77
C ASP A 524 111.42 16.18 -10.53
N GLN A 525 111.15 17.46 -10.85
CA GLN A 525 112.15 18.40 -11.40
C GLN A 525 113.29 18.72 -10.41
N TYR A 526 112.98 19.02 -9.15
CA TYR A 526 114.00 19.26 -8.11
C TYR A 526 114.87 18.03 -7.87
N SER A 527 114.27 16.83 -7.87
CA SER A 527 115.01 15.56 -7.76
C SER A 527 115.93 15.32 -8.96
N ALA A 528 115.51 15.65 -10.17
CA ALA A 528 116.34 15.55 -11.37
C ALA A 528 117.49 16.59 -11.36
N HIS A 529 117.24 17.81 -10.88
CA HIS A 529 118.26 18.84 -10.74
C HIS A 529 119.33 18.46 -9.69
N MET A 530 118.92 17.96 -8.53
CA MET A 530 119.87 17.49 -7.50
C MET A 530 120.65 16.24 -7.94
N GLY A 531 120.02 15.28 -8.63
CA GLY A 531 120.71 14.12 -9.20
C GLY A 531 121.72 14.50 -10.29
N SER A 532 121.45 15.56 -11.06
CA SER A 532 122.41 16.15 -12.00
C SER A 532 123.58 16.84 -11.29
N VAL A 533 123.35 17.50 -10.16
CA VAL A 533 124.42 18.14 -9.36
C VAL A 533 125.31 17.10 -8.70
N GLU A 534 124.76 15.99 -8.19
CA GLU A 534 125.54 14.88 -7.64
C GLU A 534 126.39 14.16 -8.70
N GLN A 535 125.86 13.94 -9.92
CA GLN A 535 126.64 13.38 -11.03
C GLN A 535 127.76 14.33 -11.51
N SER A 536 127.53 15.64 -11.45
CA SER A 536 128.54 16.66 -11.80
C SER A 536 129.63 16.80 -10.74
N THR A 537 129.33 16.45 -9.48
CA THR A 537 130.29 16.54 -8.36
C THR A 537 131.15 15.27 -8.23
N ILE A 538 130.72 14.14 -8.79
CA ILE A 538 131.50 12.88 -8.81
C ILE A 538 132.51 12.83 -9.99
N GLN A 539 132.49 13.80 -10.91
CA GLN A 539 133.44 13.92 -12.03
C GLN A 539 134.54 14.99 -11.85
N VAL A 540 134.94 15.28 -10.61
CA VAL A 540 136.11 16.13 -10.32
C VAL A 540 137.23 15.32 -9.69
#